data_AF-A0A8J5KVG5-F1
#
_entry.id   AF-A0A8J5KVG5-F1
#
_cell.length_a   1.000
_cell.length_b   1.000
_cell.length_c   1.000
_cell.angle_alpha   90.00
_cell.angle_beta   90.00
_cell.angle_gamma   90.00
#
_symmetry.space_group_name_H-M   'P 1'
#
loop_
_entity.id
_entity.type
_entity.pdbx_description
1 polymer ?
#
loop_
_entity_poly.entity_id
_entity_poly.type
_entity_poly.pdbx_seq_one_letter_code
_entity_poly.pdbx_strand_id
1 'polypeptide(L)'
;MGIPCAVLAFCIAIAFLLLSPRGVYGRSHFHKGKQSHRGRSGGRTMESQVGSPSVPPTEDTSTVISPPSDEGSDSCIFDVRSFGAVGDGSTDDTEAFRSAWKAACEVESATLLVPADGVFMLTSTIFSGPCQPGLVFQVDGVIMPPDGPNCWPKKDSKRQWLVFYELEGMTLGGEGTVEGNGEEWWKLPCKPHRVCVLPQIHLKHLQNEILSSSRCC
;
A
#
# COMPACT_ATOMS: atom_id res chain seq x y z
N MET A 1 27.02 5.45 -7.71
CA MET A 1 27.15 5.35 -6.24
C MET A 1 25.75 5.54 -5.67
N GLY A 2 25.07 4.44 -5.34
CA GLY A 2 23.79 4.53 -4.63
C GLY A 2 24.00 5.05 -3.20
N ILE A 3 22.95 5.64 -2.63
CA ILE A 3 22.92 5.98 -1.19
C ILE A 3 22.51 4.69 -0.45
N PRO A 4 23.26 4.23 0.57
CA PRO A 4 22.88 3.03 1.32
C PRO A 4 21.52 3.22 1.98
N CYS A 5 20.67 2.20 1.97
CA CYS A 5 19.28 2.32 2.46
C CYS A 5 19.21 2.70 3.94
N ALA A 6 20.16 2.27 4.77
CA ALA A 6 20.31 2.76 6.14
C ALA A 6 20.52 4.29 6.22
N VAL A 7 21.28 4.89 5.30
CA VAL A 7 21.50 6.35 5.24
C VAL A 7 20.23 7.06 4.76
N LEU A 8 19.53 6.51 3.76
CA LEU A 8 18.32 7.12 3.22
C LEU A 8 17.14 7.04 4.22
N ALA A 9 16.99 5.92 4.91
CA ALA A 9 16.06 5.75 6.03
C ALA A 9 16.40 6.69 7.21
N PHE A 10 17.68 6.87 7.53
CA PHE A 10 18.12 7.83 8.56
C PHE A 10 17.80 9.28 8.17
N CYS A 11 17.99 9.65 6.90
CA CYS A 11 17.58 10.96 6.37
C CYS A 11 16.05 11.16 6.43
N ILE A 12 15.26 10.16 6.07
CA ILE A 12 13.79 10.20 6.16
C ILE A 12 13.34 10.32 7.62
N ALA A 13 13.90 9.52 8.54
CA ALA A 13 13.58 9.60 9.97
C ALA A 13 13.93 10.97 10.57
N ILE A 14 15.08 11.54 10.21
CA ILE A 14 15.45 12.92 10.60
C ILE A 14 14.48 13.94 10.01
N ALA A 15 14.09 13.80 8.74
CA ALA A 15 13.11 14.69 8.12
C ALA A 15 11.76 14.64 8.84
N PHE A 16 11.24 13.46 9.19
CA PHE A 16 10.01 13.32 9.98
C PHE A 16 10.14 13.91 11.39
N LEU A 17 11.28 13.71 12.07
CA LEU A 17 11.52 14.29 13.40
C LEU A 17 11.63 15.83 13.38
N LEU A 18 12.16 16.41 12.29
CA LEU A 18 12.30 17.87 12.12
C LEU A 18 11.04 18.54 11.56
N LEU A 19 10.22 17.83 10.77
CA LEU A 19 8.98 18.32 10.18
C LEU A 19 7.74 18.03 11.03
N SER A 20 7.85 17.20 12.08
CA SER A 20 6.78 16.94 13.05
C SER A 20 6.26 18.25 13.66
N PRO A 21 5.01 18.68 13.38
CA PRO A 21 4.48 19.90 13.95
C PRO A 21 4.31 19.73 15.47
N ARG A 22 4.89 20.65 16.26
CA ARG A 22 4.75 20.66 17.72
C ARG A 22 3.27 20.57 18.09
N GLY A 23 2.91 19.49 18.79
CA GLY A 23 1.52 19.01 18.89
C GLY A 23 0.52 20.08 19.34
N VAL A 24 -0.46 20.36 18.49
CA VAL A 24 -1.56 21.29 18.80
C VAL A 24 -2.53 20.57 19.73
N TYR A 25 -2.63 21.03 20.98
CA TYR A 25 -3.51 20.43 21.99
C TYR A 25 -4.99 20.70 21.67
N GLY A 26 -5.63 19.77 20.97
CA GLY A 26 -7.03 19.85 20.55
C GLY A 26 -8.00 19.91 21.74
N ARG A 27 -8.57 21.09 22.01
CA ARG A 27 -9.55 21.31 23.08
C ARG A 27 -10.88 20.63 22.75
N SER A 28 -11.09 19.41 23.24
CA SER A 28 -12.35 18.69 23.08
C SER A 28 -13.51 19.40 23.79
N HIS A 29 -14.65 19.55 23.13
CA HIS A 29 -15.87 20.18 23.66
C HIS A 29 -16.96 19.13 23.92
N PHE A 30 -17.35 19.01 25.19
CA PHE A 30 -18.24 17.97 25.70
C PHE A 30 -19.71 18.28 25.44
N HIS A 31 -20.37 17.52 24.55
CA HIS A 31 -21.83 17.57 24.38
C HIS A 31 -22.54 16.53 25.27
N LYS A 32 -23.38 17.03 26.18
CA LYS A 32 -24.07 16.24 27.21
C LYS A 32 -25.35 15.60 26.64
N GLY A 33 -25.39 14.26 26.61
CA GLY A 33 -26.42 13.49 25.90
C GLY A 33 -27.80 13.42 26.58
N LYS A 34 -28.67 12.56 26.02
CA LYS A 34 -29.95 12.13 26.60
C LYS A 34 -29.92 10.61 26.82
N GLN A 35 -30.44 10.17 27.97
CA GLN A 35 -30.61 8.76 28.30
C GLN A 35 -31.98 8.25 27.84
N SER A 36 -32.07 6.95 27.55
CA SER A 36 -33.31 6.18 27.73
C SER A 36 -32.99 4.90 28.49
N HIS A 37 -33.84 4.56 29.46
CA HIS A 37 -33.86 3.25 30.11
C HIS A 37 -34.72 2.28 29.23
N ARG A 38 -34.98 0.99 29.55
CA ARG A 38 -34.92 0.27 30.84
C ARG A 38 -34.98 -1.25 30.65
N GLY A 39 -34.38 -2.01 31.59
CA GLY A 39 -34.68 -3.43 31.83
C GLY A 39 -33.65 -4.43 31.27
N ARG A 40 -33.28 -5.57 31.88
CA ARG A 40 -33.08 -6.06 33.29
C ARG A 40 -33.41 -7.56 33.38
N SER A 41 -32.55 -8.31 34.09
CA SER A 41 -32.69 -9.71 34.58
C SER A 41 -31.95 -10.77 33.72
N GLY A 42 -31.20 -11.73 34.28
CA GLY A 42 -30.81 -11.93 35.69
C GLY A 42 -30.05 -13.27 35.95
N GLY A 43 -29.33 -13.38 37.08
CA GLY A 43 -28.47 -14.53 37.48
C GLY A 43 -26.96 -14.22 37.29
N ARG A 44 -25.97 -14.52 38.17
CA ARG A 44 -25.69 -15.61 39.15
C ARG A 44 -25.36 -16.96 38.47
N THR A 45 -24.32 -17.74 38.80
CA THR A 45 -23.20 -17.75 39.81
C THR A 45 -22.21 -18.90 39.42
N MET A 46 -20.97 -19.13 39.92
CA MET A 46 -19.99 -18.52 40.87
C MET A 46 -18.63 -19.29 40.75
N GLU A 47 -17.50 -18.75 41.23
CA GLU A 47 -16.13 -19.36 41.24
C GLU A 47 -15.50 -19.64 39.84
N SER A 48 -14.19 -19.84 39.62
CA SER A 48 -12.94 -19.81 40.42
C SER A 48 -11.76 -19.43 39.45
N GLN A 49 -10.46 -19.32 39.75
CA GLN A 49 -9.63 -19.56 40.94
C GLN A 49 -8.44 -18.55 40.96
N VAL A 50 -7.20 -18.95 41.31
CA VAL A 50 -5.97 -18.13 41.35
C VAL A 50 -4.75 -18.95 40.89
N GLY A 51 -3.78 -18.34 40.20
CA GLY A 51 -2.46 -18.95 39.92
C GLY A 51 -1.44 -17.98 39.30
N SER A 52 -0.31 -17.75 39.97
CA SER A 52 0.82 -16.89 39.54
C SER A 52 2.01 -17.08 40.52
N PRO A 53 3.25 -16.65 40.19
CA PRO A 53 4.09 -17.00 39.04
C PRO A 53 5.35 -17.79 39.49
N SER A 54 6.19 -18.30 38.57
CA SER A 54 7.57 -18.76 38.88
C SER A 54 8.46 -18.86 37.63
N VAL A 55 9.72 -18.43 37.77
CA VAL A 55 10.81 -18.35 36.76
C VAL A 55 12.15 -18.23 37.53
N PRO A 56 13.33 -18.68 37.06
CA PRO A 56 13.68 -19.76 36.12
C PRO A 56 14.36 -20.94 36.91
N PRO A 57 15.29 -21.74 36.34
CA PRO A 57 16.68 -21.28 36.20
C PRO A 57 17.30 -21.50 34.79
N THR A 58 18.48 -20.91 34.60
CA THR A 58 19.34 -20.98 33.40
C THR A 58 20.27 -22.19 33.43
N GLU A 59 20.59 -22.77 32.27
CA GLU A 59 21.88 -23.46 32.04
C GLU A 59 22.45 -23.08 30.67
N ASP A 60 23.78 -23.02 30.58
CA ASP A 60 24.54 -22.69 29.38
C ASP A 60 24.62 -23.86 28.38
N THR A 61 24.74 -23.54 27.09
CA THR A 61 25.52 -24.35 26.15
C THR A 61 26.14 -23.45 25.10
N SER A 62 27.46 -23.24 25.20
CA SER A 62 28.23 -22.48 24.21
C SER A 62 28.52 -23.35 22.98
N THR A 63 27.88 -23.05 21.85
CA THR A 63 28.19 -23.68 20.56
C THR A 63 28.84 -22.65 19.64
N VAL A 64 30.17 -22.69 19.53
CA VAL A 64 30.93 -21.86 18.59
C VAL A 64 30.80 -22.46 17.19
N ILE A 65 29.98 -21.85 16.35
CA ILE A 65 29.96 -22.05 14.90
C ILE A 65 30.17 -20.69 14.24
N SER A 66 30.80 -20.69 13.07
CA SER A 66 31.27 -19.55 12.28
C SER A 66 30.35 -18.32 12.29
N PRO A 67 30.90 -17.10 12.18
CA PRO A 67 30.07 -15.93 11.94
C PRO A 67 29.23 -16.17 10.66
N PRO A 68 27.91 -15.93 10.69
CA PRO A 68 27.20 -15.75 9.43
C PRO A 68 27.87 -14.59 8.70
N SER A 69 28.14 -14.78 7.41
CA SER A 69 28.27 -13.63 6.53
C SER A 69 26.88 -13.02 6.42
N ASP A 70 26.58 -12.06 7.29
CA ASP A 70 25.43 -11.17 7.16
C ASP A 70 25.64 -10.22 5.96
N GLU A 71 25.79 -10.83 4.77
CA GLU A 71 25.30 -10.32 3.50
C GLU A 71 23.77 -10.39 3.52
N GLY A 72 23.19 -9.86 4.60
CA GLY A 72 21.80 -9.47 4.65
C GLY A 72 21.68 -8.33 3.65
N SER A 73 21.23 -8.66 2.44
CA SER A 73 20.78 -7.64 1.51
C SER A 73 19.62 -6.92 2.19
N ASP A 74 19.91 -5.75 2.78
CA ASP A 74 18.93 -4.84 3.38
C ASP A 74 17.91 -4.48 2.29
N SER A 75 16.90 -5.31 2.10
CA SER A 75 15.93 -5.15 1.03
C SER A 75 15.12 -3.90 1.31
N CYS A 76 15.31 -2.89 0.47
CA CYS A 76 14.84 -1.55 0.74
C CYS A 76 13.34 -1.49 0.47
N ILE A 77 12.54 -1.89 1.48
CA ILE A 77 11.09 -2.02 1.41
C ILE A 77 10.45 -0.65 1.69
N PHE A 78 9.75 -0.14 0.68
CA PHE A 78 8.95 1.07 0.72
C PHE A 78 7.47 0.66 0.81
N ASP A 79 6.99 0.37 2.02
CA ASP A 79 5.56 0.13 2.28
C ASP A 79 4.78 1.43 2.02
N VAL A 80 3.78 1.39 1.14
CA VAL A 80 2.92 2.53 0.80
C VAL A 80 2.23 3.19 2.01
N ARG A 81 1.98 2.43 3.09
CA ARG A 81 1.44 2.96 4.36
C ARG A 81 2.42 3.91 5.05
N SER A 82 3.74 3.69 4.90
CA SER A 82 4.78 4.60 5.39
C SER A 82 4.76 5.96 4.68
N PHE A 83 4.08 6.05 3.53
CA PHE A 83 3.86 7.27 2.75
C PHE A 83 2.43 7.81 2.89
N GLY A 84 1.64 7.26 3.82
CA GLY A 84 0.30 7.76 4.18
C GLY A 84 -0.87 7.06 3.50
N ALA A 85 -0.66 5.92 2.82
CA ALA A 85 -1.76 5.13 2.28
C ALA A 85 -2.59 4.49 3.40
N VAL A 86 -3.92 4.51 3.26
CA VAL A 86 -4.87 4.00 4.26
C VAL A 86 -5.23 2.54 4.00
N GLY A 87 -5.51 2.17 2.74
CA GLY A 87 -5.85 0.79 2.38
C GLY A 87 -7.24 0.32 2.84
N ASP A 88 -8.21 1.24 2.93
CA ASP A 88 -9.61 1.00 3.36
C ASP A 88 -10.61 0.76 2.21
N GLY A 89 -10.13 0.71 0.96
CA GLY A 89 -10.92 0.57 -0.27
C GLY A 89 -11.75 1.81 -0.64
N SER A 90 -11.62 2.92 0.09
CA SER A 90 -12.49 4.12 -0.03
C SER A 90 -11.70 5.43 -0.13
N THR A 91 -10.51 5.49 0.44
CA THR A 91 -9.60 6.64 0.44
C THR A 91 -8.76 6.64 -0.84
N ASP A 92 -8.54 7.83 -1.42
CA ASP A 92 -7.67 8.02 -2.60
C ASP A 92 -6.19 7.96 -2.19
N ASP A 93 -5.61 6.76 -2.23
CA ASP A 93 -4.23 6.47 -1.81
C ASP A 93 -3.18 6.87 -2.88
N THR A 94 -3.61 7.50 -3.98
CA THR A 94 -2.80 7.84 -5.15
C THR A 94 -1.50 8.61 -4.83
N GLU A 95 -1.56 9.65 -4.00
CA GLU A 95 -0.37 10.48 -3.71
C GLU A 95 0.61 9.78 -2.75
N ALA A 96 0.13 8.86 -1.90
CA ALA A 96 0.99 8.00 -1.09
C ALA A 96 1.76 7.01 -1.97
N PHE A 97 1.09 6.35 -2.92
CA PHE A 97 1.73 5.47 -3.90
C PHE A 97 2.76 6.21 -4.77
N ARG A 98 2.46 7.43 -5.22
CA ARG A 98 3.42 8.27 -5.98
C ARG A 98 4.64 8.66 -5.14
N SER A 99 4.44 8.97 -3.87
CA SER A 99 5.52 9.33 -2.94
C SER A 99 6.42 8.13 -2.64
N ALA A 100 5.82 6.97 -2.38
CA ALA A 100 6.52 5.70 -2.16
C ALA A 100 7.29 5.25 -3.42
N TRP A 101 6.66 5.33 -4.59
CA TRP A 101 7.28 5.08 -5.90
C TRP A 101 8.53 5.94 -6.12
N LYS A 102 8.43 7.25 -5.89
CA LYS A 102 9.57 8.17 -6.06
C LYS A 102 10.74 7.78 -5.15
N ALA A 103 10.45 7.50 -3.88
CA ALA A 103 11.48 7.12 -2.91
C ALA A 103 12.15 5.78 -3.28
N ALA A 104 11.38 4.80 -3.77
CA ALA A 104 11.90 3.52 -4.25
C ALA A 104 12.79 3.69 -5.50
N CYS A 105 12.41 4.53 -6.46
CA CYS A 105 13.17 4.77 -7.68
C CYS A 105 14.55 5.42 -7.47
N GLU A 106 14.79 6.07 -6.33
CA GLU A 106 16.10 6.63 -5.96
C GLU A 106 17.09 5.54 -5.45
N VAL A 107 16.64 4.29 -5.29
CA VAL A 107 17.36 3.19 -4.63
C VAL A 107 17.44 1.92 -5.50
N GLU A 108 18.65 1.36 -5.59
CA GLU A 108 18.95 0.12 -6.32
C GLU A 108 18.40 -1.11 -5.59
N SER A 109 17.75 -2.02 -6.33
CA SER A 109 17.06 -3.21 -5.79
C SER A 109 15.97 -2.91 -4.72
N ALA A 110 15.34 -1.74 -4.81
CA ALA A 110 14.21 -1.35 -3.96
C ALA A 110 12.98 -2.23 -4.19
N THR A 111 12.14 -2.38 -3.15
CA THR A 111 10.82 -3.03 -3.23
C THR A 111 9.74 -2.04 -2.80
N LEU A 112 8.87 -1.61 -3.71
CA LEU A 112 7.65 -0.89 -3.39
C LEU A 112 6.58 -1.91 -2.97
N LEU A 113 6.17 -1.91 -1.69
CA LEU A 113 5.28 -2.92 -1.12
C LEU A 113 3.86 -2.41 -0.95
N VAL A 114 2.88 -3.22 -1.36
CA VAL A 114 1.45 -3.04 -1.11
C VAL A 114 0.98 -4.17 -0.17
N PRO A 115 0.77 -3.88 1.13
CA PRO A 115 0.48 -4.91 2.14
C PRO A 115 -0.77 -5.75 1.90
N ALA A 116 -0.66 -7.05 2.18
CA ALA A 116 -1.70 -8.07 1.97
C ALA A 116 -3.04 -7.82 2.70
N ASP A 117 -3.02 -7.06 3.79
CA ASP A 117 -4.18 -6.73 4.62
C ASP A 117 -4.86 -5.40 4.22
N GLY A 118 -4.50 -4.81 3.07
CA GLY A 118 -5.04 -3.54 2.59
C GLY A 118 -5.71 -3.62 1.21
N VAL A 119 -6.70 -2.75 1.01
CA VAL A 119 -7.38 -2.51 -0.28
C VAL A 119 -7.16 -1.05 -0.66
N PHE A 120 -6.36 -0.78 -1.67
CA PHE A 120 -5.87 0.56 -2.00
C PHE A 120 -6.57 1.09 -3.25
N MET A 121 -7.34 2.18 -3.11
CA MET A 121 -8.02 2.81 -4.24
C MET A 121 -7.11 3.85 -4.90
N LEU A 122 -6.79 3.66 -6.19
CA LEU A 122 -5.91 4.55 -6.96
C LEU A 122 -6.64 5.15 -8.16
N THR A 123 -6.47 6.44 -8.43
CA THR A 123 -6.98 7.11 -9.65
C THR A 123 -5.93 7.07 -10.77
N SER A 124 -6.11 7.84 -11.85
CA SER A 124 -5.20 7.83 -13.01
C SER A 124 -3.79 8.29 -12.61
N THR A 125 -2.80 7.40 -12.75
CA THR A 125 -1.42 7.62 -12.27
C THR A 125 -0.40 7.10 -13.26
N ILE A 126 0.69 7.87 -13.38
CA ILE A 126 1.87 7.51 -14.16
C ILE A 126 3.02 7.28 -13.18
N PHE A 127 3.48 6.04 -13.10
CA PHE A 127 4.71 5.62 -12.45
C PHE A 127 5.84 5.76 -13.47
N SER A 128 6.50 6.92 -13.45
CA SER A 128 7.58 7.28 -14.37
C SER A 128 8.95 7.03 -13.75
N GLY A 129 9.90 6.62 -14.59
CA GLY A 129 11.33 6.62 -14.28
C GLY A 129 12.04 7.92 -14.65
N PRO A 130 13.38 7.89 -14.80
CA PRO A 130 14.23 6.72 -14.59
C PRO A 130 14.25 6.27 -13.12
N CYS A 131 14.45 4.97 -12.90
CA CYS A 131 14.58 4.34 -11.58
C CYS A 131 15.87 3.51 -11.58
N GLN A 132 16.46 3.25 -10.42
CA GLN A 132 17.62 2.36 -10.34
C GLN A 132 17.26 0.90 -10.72
N PRO A 133 18.24 0.09 -11.17
CA PRO A 133 18.01 -1.31 -11.52
C PRO A 133 17.44 -2.15 -10.37
N GLY A 134 16.69 -3.20 -10.71
CA GLY A 134 16.16 -4.16 -9.74
C GLY A 134 14.93 -3.72 -8.96
N LEU A 135 14.29 -2.60 -9.32
CA LEU A 135 13.05 -2.14 -8.69
C LEU A 135 11.94 -3.19 -8.81
N VAL A 136 11.43 -3.68 -7.67
CA VAL A 136 10.25 -4.54 -7.59
C VAL A 136 9.04 -3.72 -7.15
N PHE A 137 7.94 -3.81 -7.88
CA PHE A 137 6.62 -3.46 -7.37
C PHE A 137 5.96 -4.75 -6.87
N GLN A 138 5.80 -4.87 -5.56
CA GLN A 138 5.29 -6.05 -4.87
C GLN A 138 3.84 -5.79 -4.45
N VAL A 139 2.89 -6.45 -5.10
CA VAL A 139 1.45 -6.31 -4.86
C VAL A 139 0.93 -7.55 -4.17
N ASP A 140 0.93 -7.54 -2.83
CA ASP A 140 0.37 -8.62 -2.01
C ASP A 140 -1.06 -8.30 -1.54
N GLY A 141 -1.41 -7.02 -1.44
CA GLY A 141 -2.77 -6.54 -1.19
C GLY A 141 -3.64 -6.42 -2.44
N VAL A 142 -4.75 -5.69 -2.32
CA VAL A 142 -5.64 -5.37 -3.45
C VAL A 142 -5.41 -3.93 -3.90
N ILE A 143 -5.25 -3.72 -5.22
CA ILE A 143 -5.27 -2.40 -5.86
C ILE A 143 -6.54 -2.32 -6.73
N MET A 144 -7.32 -1.24 -6.60
CA MET A 144 -8.56 -1.04 -7.37
C MET A 144 -8.77 0.42 -7.84
N PRO A 145 -9.50 0.67 -8.92
CA PRO A 145 -9.91 2.02 -9.30
C PRO A 145 -11.24 2.42 -8.65
N PRO A 146 -11.59 3.73 -8.62
CA PRO A 146 -12.92 4.18 -8.25
C PRO A 146 -14.03 3.51 -9.07
N ASP A 147 -15.15 3.21 -8.42
CA ASP A 147 -16.27 2.46 -9.00
C ASP A 147 -16.87 3.12 -10.25
N GLY A 148 -16.41 2.66 -11.41
CA GLY A 148 -16.98 2.99 -12.71
C GLY A 148 -16.76 4.43 -13.21
N PRO A 149 -17.36 4.76 -14.36
CA PRO A 149 -17.13 6.00 -15.09
C PRO A 149 -17.67 7.26 -14.40
N ASN A 150 -18.48 7.12 -13.34
CA ASN A 150 -19.11 8.23 -12.61
C ASN A 150 -18.26 8.69 -11.42
N CYS A 151 -17.63 7.75 -10.70
CA CYS A 151 -16.71 8.05 -9.60
C CYS A 151 -15.33 8.50 -10.09
N TRP A 152 -14.95 8.13 -11.32
CA TRP A 152 -13.68 8.52 -11.94
C TRP A 152 -13.47 10.06 -11.98
N PRO A 153 -12.35 10.60 -11.46
CA PRO A 153 -12.13 12.05 -11.38
C PRO A 153 -12.18 12.73 -12.75
N LYS A 154 -12.83 13.90 -12.82
CA LYS A 154 -12.98 14.67 -14.07
C LYS A 154 -11.66 15.26 -14.61
N LYS A 155 -10.64 15.37 -13.75
CA LYS A 155 -9.26 15.78 -14.08
C LYS A 155 -8.44 14.67 -14.74
N ASP A 156 -8.87 13.41 -14.63
CA ASP A 156 -8.05 12.22 -14.90
C ASP A 156 -8.35 11.59 -16.28
N SER A 157 -7.36 10.89 -16.84
CA SER A 157 -7.50 10.21 -18.13
C SER A 157 -8.42 8.99 -18.03
N LYS A 158 -9.64 9.06 -18.58
CA LYS A 158 -10.56 7.89 -18.65
C LYS A 158 -10.07 6.72 -19.53
N ARG A 159 -8.87 6.82 -20.12
CA ARG A 159 -8.25 5.78 -20.96
C ARG A 159 -7.10 5.06 -20.27
N GLN A 160 -6.62 5.56 -19.15
CA GLN A 160 -5.36 5.14 -18.53
C GLN A 160 -5.53 5.14 -17.02
N TRP A 161 -5.31 3.97 -16.40
CA TRP A 161 -5.36 3.83 -14.96
C TRP A 161 -3.94 3.86 -14.39
N LEU A 162 -3.25 2.72 -14.38
CA LEU A 162 -1.85 2.60 -13.96
C LEU A 162 -0.95 2.58 -15.20
N VAL A 163 -0.12 3.61 -15.38
CA VAL A 163 0.81 3.71 -16.52
C VAL A 163 2.24 3.64 -16.00
N PHE A 164 3.00 2.68 -16.49
CA PHE A 164 4.43 2.53 -16.20
C PHE A 164 5.23 3.02 -17.41
N TYR A 165 6.20 3.91 -17.18
CA TYR A 165 6.83 4.69 -18.25
C TYR A 165 8.32 4.96 -18.02
N GLU A 166 9.14 4.77 -19.06
CA GLU A 166 10.61 4.98 -19.03
C GLU A 166 11.28 4.22 -17.88
N LEU A 167 10.93 2.93 -17.76
CA LEU A 167 11.46 1.99 -16.77
C LEU A 167 12.30 0.91 -17.44
N GLU A 168 13.44 0.59 -16.83
CA GLU A 168 14.35 -0.47 -17.26
C GLU A 168 14.51 -1.47 -16.11
N GLY A 169 14.29 -2.77 -16.37
CA GLY A 169 14.46 -3.84 -15.39
C GLY A 169 13.45 -3.89 -14.22
N MET A 170 12.39 -3.06 -14.21
CA MET A 170 11.37 -3.13 -13.16
C MET A 170 10.55 -4.43 -13.25
N THR A 171 10.38 -5.12 -12.13
CA THR A 171 9.54 -6.32 -12.00
C THR A 171 8.24 -5.98 -11.28
N LEU A 172 7.10 -6.52 -11.74
CA LEU A 172 5.87 -6.60 -10.94
C LEU A 172 5.76 -8.02 -10.39
N GLY A 173 5.50 -8.14 -9.09
CA GLY A 173 5.33 -9.40 -8.37
C GLY A 173 4.28 -9.30 -7.25
N GLY A 174 4.22 -10.33 -6.41
CA GLY A 174 3.29 -10.46 -5.29
C GLY A 174 2.13 -11.44 -5.56
N GLU A 175 1.47 -11.86 -4.47
CA GLU A 175 0.36 -12.83 -4.49
C GLU A 175 -1.03 -12.16 -4.45
N GLY A 176 -1.07 -10.82 -4.49
CA GLY A 176 -2.28 -10.01 -4.37
C GLY A 176 -3.10 -9.87 -5.64
N THR A 177 -3.86 -8.78 -5.76
CA THR A 177 -4.82 -8.58 -6.86
C THR A 177 -4.84 -7.14 -7.36
N VAL A 178 -4.80 -6.98 -8.69
CA VAL A 178 -5.08 -5.71 -9.36
C VAL A 178 -6.47 -5.81 -9.98
N GLU A 179 -7.49 -5.40 -9.23
CA GLU A 179 -8.89 -5.39 -9.66
C GLU A 179 -9.14 -4.20 -10.59
N GLY A 180 -9.89 -4.39 -11.68
CA GLY A 180 -10.15 -3.37 -12.69
C GLY A 180 -11.51 -2.68 -12.60
N ASN A 181 -12.47 -3.20 -11.80
CA ASN A 181 -13.86 -2.73 -11.69
C ASN A 181 -14.52 -2.47 -13.06
N GLY A 182 -14.27 -3.36 -14.02
CA GLY A 182 -14.60 -3.14 -15.45
C GLY A 182 -16.09 -3.12 -15.78
N GLU A 183 -16.96 -3.68 -14.92
CA GLU A 183 -18.36 -3.98 -15.25
C GLU A 183 -19.18 -2.74 -15.67
N GLU A 184 -19.12 -1.66 -14.88
CA GLU A 184 -19.82 -0.40 -15.19
C GLU A 184 -19.25 0.32 -16.42
N TRP A 185 -17.99 0.05 -16.79
CA TRP A 185 -17.40 0.57 -18.02
C TRP A 185 -17.86 -0.21 -19.26
N TRP A 186 -18.09 -1.52 -19.14
CA TRP A 186 -18.64 -2.36 -20.22
C TRP A 186 -20.14 -2.13 -20.47
N LYS A 187 -20.90 -1.69 -19.45
CA LYS A 187 -22.31 -1.29 -19.59
C LYS A 187 -22.53 0.02 -20.35
N LEU A 188 -21.48 0.79 -20.63
CA LEU A 188 -21.60 2.04 -21.39
C LEU A 188 -22.05 1.78 -22.84
N PRO A 189 -23.01 2.55 -23.40
CA PRO A 189 -23.55 2.28 -24.72
C PRO A 189 -22.48 2.45 -25.81
N CYS A 190 -22.10 1.32 -26.42
CA CYS A 190 -21.18 1.25 -27.54
C CYS A 190 -21.66 2.13 -28.70
N LYS A 191 -20.96 3.24 -28.94
CA LYS A 191 -21.19 4.06 -30.14
C LYS A 191 -20.48 3.37 -31.31
N PRO A 192 -21.17 3.09 -32.44
CA PRO A 192 -20.48 2.60 -33.63
C PRO A 192 -19.37 3.59 -33.99
N HIS A 193 -18.17 3.05 -34.29
CA HIS A 193 -16.92 3.79 -34.50
C HIS A 193 -16.35 4.55 -33.29
N ARG A 194 -16.59 4.11 -32.04
CA ARG A 194 -15.75 4.50 -30.89
C ARG A 194 -15.19 3.29 -30.15
N VAL A 195 -13.85 3.25 -30.05
CA VAL A 195 -13.11 2.34 -29.16
C VAL A 195 -13.60 2.52 -27.72
N CYS A 196 -13.77 1.41 -26.98
CA CYS A 196 -14.16 1.43 -25.58
C CYS A 196 -13.21 2.31 -24.77
N VAL A 197 -13.76 3.26 -24.02
CA VAL A 197 -12.98 4.12 -23.12
C VAL A 197 -12.91 3.42 -21.77
N LEU A 198 -12.11 2.35 -21.71
CA LEU A 198 -11.72 1.70 -20.46
C LEU A 198 -10.46 2.40 -19.93
N PRO A 199 -10.34 2.65 -18.63
CA PRO A 199 -9.04 2.87 -18.02
C PRO A 199 -8.18 1.62 -18.21
N GLN A 200 -7.08 1.72 -18.96
CA GLN A 200 -6.18 0.60 -19.19
C GLN A 200 -4.93 0.75 -18.32
N ILE A 201 -4.44 -0.39 -17.83
CA ILE A 201 -3.05 -0.49 -17.39
C ILE A 201 -2.18 -0.40 -18.66
N HIS A 202 -1.09 0.35 -18.61
CA HIS A 202 -0.16 0.51 -19.73
C HIS A 202 1.28 0.32 -19.28
N LEU A 203 1.91 -0.74 -19.77
CA LEU A 203 3.29 -1.10 -19.49
C LEU A 203 4.11 -0.69 -20.71
N LYS A 204 4.80 0.44 -20.66
CA LYS A 204 5.64 0.91 -21.77
C LYS A 204 7.10 0.52 -21.51
N HIS A 205 7.67 -0.29 -22.41
CA HIS A 205 9.03 -0.84 -22.35
C HIS A 205 9.33 -1.85 -21.23
N LEU A 206 8.32 -2.37 -20.52
CA LEU A 206 8.46 -3.50 -19.60
C LEU A 206 8.24 -4.84 -20.33
N GLN A 207 8.90 -5.90 -19.86
CA GLN A 207 8.86 -7.23 -20.52
C GLN A 207 7.67 -8.11 -20.11
N ASN A 208 6.89 -7.73 -19.10
CA ASN A 208 5.72 -8.49 -18.65
C ASN A 208 4.43 -7.87 -19.22
N GLU A 209 3.53 -8.69 -19.78
CA GLU A 209 2.18 -8.27 -20.15
C GLU A 209 1.19 -8.53 -19.01
N ILE A 210 0.74 -7.48 -18.31
CA ILE A 210 -0.48 -7.58 -17.49
C ILE A 210 -1.66 -7.61 -18.47
N LEU A 211 -2.31 -8.76 -18.58
CA LEU A 211 -3.48 -8.96 -19.43
C LEU A 211 -4.71 -8.22 -18.88
N SER A 212 -4.75 -6.91 -19.12
CA SER A 212 -5.99 -6.12 -19.07
C SER A 212 -7.05 -6.81 -19.93
N SER A 213 -8.08 -7.39 -19.31
CA SER A 213 -9.10 -8.19 -20.01
C SER A 213 -10.03 -7.27 -20.81
N SER A 214 -9.57 -6.84 -21.99
CA SER A 214 -10.23 -5.87 -22.85
C SER A 214 -11.41 -6.47 -23.63
N ARG A 215 -12.37 -7.07 -22.91
CA ARG A 215 -13.68 -7.44 -23.45
C ARG A 215 -14.55 -6.21 -23.64
N CYS A 216 -14.31 -5.51 -24.75
CA CYS A 216 -15.37 -4.82 -25.47
C CYS A 216 -16.45 -5.83 -25.93
N CYS A 217 -17.60 -5.31 -26.36
CA CYS A 217 -18.55 -6.04 -27.20
C CYS A 217 -17.93 -6.43 -28.56
#